data_AF-A0A560SAK8-F1
#
_entry.id   AF-A0A560SAK8-F1
#
_cell.length_a   1.000
_cell.length_b   1.000
_cell.length_c   1.000
_cell.angle_alpha   90.00
_cell.angle_beta   90.00
_cell.angle_gamma   90.00
#
_symmetry.space_group_name_H-M   'P 1'
#
loop_
_entity.id
_entity.type
_entity.pdbx_description
1 polymer ?
#
loop_
_entity_poly.entity_id
_entity_poly.type
_entity_poly.pdbx_seq_one_letter_code
_entity_poly.pdbx_strand_id
1 'polypeptide(L)'
;MKSKHLLREQLLPAPEIRPSDGKTVKYSEVTGGKGRIVIPQYPGISVGHKVYWSVKGNGTASSWFEVEKLEPCYEAVLKFDIVFLTESVVASYFVMLNDEVLGYSDENTYSVSR
;
A
#
# COMPACT_ATOMS: atom_id res chain seq x y z
N MET A 1 21.99 2.72 -13.79
CA MET A 1 21.60 2.13 -12.49
C MET A 1 21.17 0.69 -12.73
N LYS A 2 21.81 -0.30 -12.10
CA LYS A 2 21.40 -1.70 -12.24
C LYS A 2 20.05 -1.88 -11.54
N SER A 3 19.03 -2.28 -12.29
CA SER A 3 17.76 -2.73 -11.73
C SER A 3 18.05 -3.90 -10.80
N LYS A 4 18.04 -3.66 -9.48
CA LYS A 4 18.06 -4.75 -8.50
C LYS A 4 16.66 -5.36 -8.55
N HIS A 5 16.50 -6.38 -9.38
CA HIS A 5 15.36 -7.28 -9.24
C HIS A 5 15.51 -7.96 -7.88
N LEU A 6 14.87 -7.39 -6.85
CA LEU A 6 14.75 -8.02 -5.55
C LEU A 6 14.02 -9.34 -5.76
N LEU A 7 14.56 -10.42 -5.18
CA LEU A 7 13.85 -11.69 -5.16
C LEU A 7 12.60 -11.51 -4.29
N ARG A 8 11.50 -12.19 -4.63
CA ARG A 8 10.22 -12.06 -3.91
C ARG A 8 10.34 -12.32 -2.40
N GLU A 9 11.26 -13.21 -2.02
CA GLU A 9 11.58 -13.55 -0.62
C GLU A 9 12.27 -12.42 0.15
N GLN A 10 12.76 -11.40 -0.54
CA GLN A 10 13.37 -10.20 0.04
C GLN A 10 12.38 -9.03 0.17
N LEU A 11 11.14 -9.21 -0.33
CA LEU A 11 10.10 -8.20 -0.26
C LEU A 11 9.33 -8.28 1.07
N LEU A 12 8.94 -7.11 1.55
CA LEU A 12 8.05 -7.00 2.70
C LEU A 12 6.64 -7.51 2.31
N PRO A 13 5.80 -7.90 3.27
CA PRO A 13 4.46 -8.39 2.95
C PRO A 13 3.66 -7.37 2.15
N ALA A 14 2.87 -7.84 1.17
CA ALA A 14 2.06 -6.95 0.35
C ALA A 14 1.00 -6.24 1.19
N PRO A 15 0.64 -4.98 0.88
CA PRO A 15 -0.49 -4.31 1.51
C PRO A 15 -1.82 -4.88 1.01
N GLU A 16 -2.89 -4.58 1.74
CA GLU A 16 -4.26 -4.85 1.33
C GLU A 16 -5.05 -3.57 1.11
N ILE A 17 -6.00 -3.56 0.19
CA ILE A 17 -7.05 -2.53 0.13
C ILE A 17 -8.31 -3.11 0.79
N ARG A 18 -8.93 -2.37 1.73
CA ARG A 18 -10.18 -2.72 2.38
C ARG A 18 -11.21 -1.59 2.31
N PRO A 19 -12.53 -1.88 2.25
CA PRO A 19 -13.08 -3.21 2.04
C PRO A 19 -12.75 -3.70 0.62
N SER A 20 -12.66 -5.02 0.47
CA SER A 20 -12.50 -5.69 -0.81
C SER A 20 -13.21 -7.05 -0.75
N ASP A 21 -13.69 -7.51 -1.90
CA ASP A 21 -14.18 -8.89 -2.08
C ASP A 21 -13.08 -9.70 -2.78
N GLY A 22 -12.24 -10.34 -1.97
CA GLY A 22 -11.02 -10.98 -2.45
C GLY A 22 -10.06 -9.98 -3.11
N LYS A 23 -9.83 -10.14 -4.42
CA LYS A 23 -9.03 -9.22 -5.24
C LYS A 23 -9.88 -8.19 -6.01
N THR A 24 -11.14 -7.98 -5.61
CA THR A 24 -12.01 -6.98 -6.22
C THR A 24 -12.28 -5.84 -5.24
N VAL A 25 -12.07 -4.60 -5.68
CA VAL A 25 -12.45 -3.39 -4.95
C VAL A 25 -13.59 -2.70 -5.68
N LYS A 26 -14.66 -2.32 -4.96
CA LYS A 26 -15.72 -1.55 -5.59
C LYS A 26 -15.36 -0.08 -5.62
N TYR A 27 -15.59 0.58 -6.76
CA TYR A 27 -15.33 2.00 -6.94
C TYR A 27 -16.01 2.85 -5.85
N SER A 28 -17.28 2.57 -5.54
CA SER A 28 -18.06 3.28 -4.52
C SER A 28 -17.58 3.05 -3.08
N GLU A 29 -16.91 1.92 -2.81
CA GLU A 29 -16.36 1.62 -1.49
C GLU A 29 -15.07 2.40 -1.23
N VAL A 30 -14.33 2.78 -2.28
CA VAL A 30 -13.04 3.46 -2.12
C VAL A 30 -13.16 4.98 -2.28
N THR A 31 -13.99 5.46 -3.21
CA THR A 31 -14.19 6.90 -3.47
C THR A 31 -15.00 7.63 -2.39
N GLY A 32 -15.78 6.91 -1.59
CA GLY A 32 -16.54 7.46 -0.46
C GLY A 32 -15.72 7.71 0.81
N GLY A 33 -14.39 7.68 0.76
CA GLY A 33 -13.51 7.79 1.94
C GLY A 33 -13.57 6.58 2.89
N LYS A 34 -14.15 5.47 2.43
CA LYS A 34 -14.26 4.22 3.19
C LYS A 34 -13.13 3.24 2.85
N GLY A 35 -12.45 3.46 1.72
CA GLY A 35 -11.30 2.66 1.31
C GLY A 35 -10.08 2.94 2.18
N ARG A 36 -9.37 1.89 2.55
CA ARG A 36 -8.14 1.93 3.34
C ARG A 36 -7.10 1.06 2.69
N ILE A 37 -5.87 1.54 2.66
CA ILE A 37 -4.72 0.66 2.50
C ILE A 37 -4.32 0.16 3.89
N VAL A 38 -4.11 -1.14 4.02
CA VAL A 38 -3.78 -1.85 5.24
C VAL A 38 -2.42 -2.51 5.06
N ILE A 39 -1.48 -2.15 5.92
CA ILE A 39 -0.12 -2.70 5.92
C ILE A 39 -0.03 -3.62 7.13
N PRO A 40 0.12 -4.94 6.94
CA PRO A 40 0.21 -5.87 8.07
C PRO A 40 1.50 -5.64 8.85
N GLN A 41 1.49 -5.95 10.14
CA GLN A 41 2.73 -6.01 10.92
C GLN A 41 3.65 -7.11 10.36
N TYR A 42 4.95 -6.88 10.39
CA TYR A 42 5.96 -7.85 9.97
C TYR A 42 7.25 -7.74 10.81
N PRO A 43 8.06 -8.81 10.91
CA PRO A 43 9.33 -8.76 11.60
C PRO A 43 10.26 -7.69 11.00
N GLY A 44 10.73 -6.76 11.84
CA GLY A 44 11.65 -5.68 11.43
C GLY A 44 11.01 -4.29 11.26
N ILE A 45 9.68 -4.17 11.28
CA ILE A 45 9.06 -2.84 11.45
C ILE A 45 9.30 -2.31 12.87
N SER A 46 9.71 -1.05 13.00
CA SER A 46 10.09 -0.44 14.27
C SER A 46 9.56 1.00 14.38
N VAL A 47 9.44 1.48 15.62
CA VAL A 47 9.09 2.89 15.89
C VAL A 47 10.12 3.83 15.24
N GLY A 48 9.64 4.91 14.64
CA GLY A 48 10.44 5.87 13.87
C GLY A 48 10.63 5.52 12.38
N HIS A 49 10.21 4.32 11.95
CA HIS A 49 10.18 4.01 10.52
C HIS A 49 9.12 4.85 9.81
N LYS A 50 9.47 5.40 8.64
CA LYS A 50 8.53 6.07 7.75
C LYS A 50 8.04 5.11 6.69
N VAL A 51 6.74 4.91 6.62
CA VAL A 51 6.10 4.02 5.66
C VAL A 51 5.44 4.85 4.57
N TYR A 52 5.94 4.72 3.35
CA TYR A 52 5.40 5.39 2.16
C TYR A 52 4.59 4.40 1.36
N TRP A 53 3.30 4.67 1.22
CA TRP A 53 2.39 3.78 0.50
C TRP A 53 1.92 4.41 -0.80
N SER A 54 1.56 3.56 -1.77
CA SER A 54 0.96 3.99 -3.02
C SER A 54 -0.08 3.00 -3.54
N VAL A 55 -1.11 3.54 -4.20
CA VAL A 55 -2.06 2.79 -5.02
C VAL A 55 -2.04 3.41 -6.42
N LYS A 56 -1.71 2.61 -7.43
CA LYS A 56 -1.54 3.04 -8.82
C LYS A 56 -2.63 2.44 -9.71
N GLY A 57 -3.23 3.28 -10.53
CA GLY A 57 -4.21 2.92 -11.57
C GLY A 57 -4.13 3.95 -12.69
N ASN A 58 -5.24 4.64 -13.00
CA ASN A 58 -5.24 5.79 -13.93
C ASN A 58 -4.58 7.05 -13.34
N GLY A 59 -4.42 7.09 -12.01
CA GLY A 59 -3.60 8.04 -11.30
C GLY A 59 -2.84 7.34 -10.18
N THR A 60 -2.18 8.11 -9.32
CA THR A 60 -1.51 7.57 -8.13
C THR A 60 -2.07 8.23 -6.88
N ALA A 61 -2.55 7.43 -5.94
CA ALA A 61 -2.77 7.83 -4.56
C ALA A 61 -1.51 7.46 -3.78
N SER A 62 -0.93 8.40 -3.06
CA SER A 62 0.18 8.10 -2.17
C SER A 62 0.17 9.03 -0.96
N SER A 63 0.71 8.52 0.13
CA SER A 63 1.02 9.30 1.34
C SER A 63 2.08 8.55 2.12
N TRP A 64 2.39 9.06 3.30
CA TRP A 64 3.24 8.38 4.26
C TRP A 64 2.69 8.55 5.67
N PHE A 65 3.20 7.74 6.58
CA PHE A 65 3.06 7.91 8.02
C PHE A 65 4.34 7.43 8.72
N GLU A 66 4.54 7.88 9.96
CA GLU A 66 5.60 7.40 10.82
C GLU A 66 5.03 6.38 11.81
N VAL A 67 5.76 5.29 12.05
CA VAL A 67 5.39 4.30 13.04
C VAL A 67 5.66 4.89 14.43
N GLU A 68 4.62 5.35 15.11
CA GLU A 68 4.72 5.90 16.47
C GLU A 68 4.67 4.81 17.54
N LYS A 69 3.98 3.70 17.23
CA LYS A 69 3.84 2.51 18.07
C LYS A 69 3.67 1.28 17.21
N LEU A 70 4.04 0.12 17.76
CA LEU A 70 3.84 -1.15 17.08
C LEU A 70 2.37 -1.58 17.19
N GLU A 71 1.70 -1.68 16.04
CA GLU A 71 0.33 -2.16 15.93
C GLU A 71 0.26 -3.45 15.08
N PRO A 72 -0.80 -4.27 15.25
CA PRO A 72 -1.03 -5.47 14.43
C PRO A 72 -1.18 -5.16 12.93
N CYS A 73 -1.67 -3.96 12.60
CA CYS A 73 -1.71 -3.43 11.24
C CYS A 73 -1.72 -1.90 11.27
N TYR A 74 -1.33 -1.30 10.17
CA TYR A 74 -1.35 0.15 9.96
C TYR A 74 -2.32 0.46 8.84
N GLU A 75 -3.16 1.47 9.03
CA GLU A 75 -4.20 1.82 8.06
C GLU A 75 -4.09 3.27 7.63
N ALA A 76 -4.25 3.52 6.33
CA ALA A 76 -4.39 4.87 5.80
C ALA A 76 -5.61 4.96 4.88
N VAL A 77 -6.41 6.02 5.05
CA VAL A 77 -7.59 6.26 4.22
C VAL A 77 -7.16 6.66 2.82
N LEU A 78 -7.76 6.01 1.82
CA LEU A 78 -7.60 6.37 0.41
C LEU A 78 -8.54 7.53 0.08
N LYS A 79 -7.99 8.65 -0.37
CA LYS A 79 -8.75 9.90 -0.66
C LYS A 79 -8.58 10.36 -2.11
N PHE A 80 -8.81 9.49 -3.10
CA PHE A 80 -8.62 9.84 -4.51
C PHE A 80 -9.56 9.07 -5.45
N ASP A 81 -10.28 9.80 -6.30
CA ASP A 81 -11.26 9.22 -7.23
C ASP A 81 -10.61 8.69 -8.53
N ILE A 82 -9.61 9.41 -9.05
CA ILE A 82 -9.01 9.11 -10.37
C ILE A 82 -8.27 7.77 -10.42
N VAL A 83 -7.81 7.26 -9.28
CA VAL A 83 -7.05 6.00 -9.19
C VAL A 83 -7.88 4.80 -9.64
N PHE A 84 -9.18 4.81 -9.37
CA PHE A 84 -10.10 3.68 -9.56
C PHE A 84 -10.93 3.77 -10.85
N LEU A 85 -10.56 4.61 -11.82
CA LEU A 85 -11.25 4.69 -13.11
C LEU A 85 -10.82 3.61 -14.12
N THR A 86 -9.77 2.86 -13.82
CA THR A 86 -9.24 1.71 -14.58
C THR A 86 -9.82 0.39 -14.07
N GLU A 87 -9.73 -0.67 -14.86
CA GLU A 87 -10.18 -2.02 -14.48
C GLU A 87 -9.31 -2.67 -13.41
N SER A 88 -8.10 -2.16 -13.15
CA SER A 88 -7.23 -2.69 -12.10
C SER A 88 -6.34 -1.64 -11.44
N VAL A 89 -6.06 -1.85 -10.15
CA VAL A 89 -5.13 -1.02 -9.38
C VAL A 89 -4.09 -1.88 -8.67
N VAL A 90 -2.93 -1.31 -8.40
CA VAL A 90 -1.82 -1.96 -7.72
C VAL A 90 -1.48 -1.21 -6.45
N ALA A 91 -1.49 -1.90 -5.31
CA ALA A 91 -1.10 -1.37 -4.01
C ALA A 91 0.31 -1.85 -3.63
N SER A 92 1.13 -0.92 -3.13
CA SER A 92 2.48 -1.21 -2.63
C SER A 92 2.93 -0.18 -1.60
N TYR A 93 3.99 -0.49 -0.86
CA TYR A 93 4.66 0.45 0.03
C TYR A 93 6.16 0.20 0.08
N PHE A 94 6.89 1.16 0.62
CA PHE A 94 8.29 1.00 1.02
C PHE A 94 8.52 1.69 2.35
N VAL A 95 9.58 1.26 3.04
CA VAL A 95 9.91 1.76 4.38
C VAL A 95 11.27 2.42 4.38
N MET A 96 11.35 3.55 5.07
CA MET A 96 12.56 4.34 5.21
C MET A 96 12.89 4.63 6.67
N LEU A 97 14.18 4.83 6.94
CA LEU A 97 14.68 5.44 8.16
C LEU A 97 15.88 6.32 7.79
N ASN A 98 15.90 7.58 8.27
CA ASN A 98 16.99 8.53 7.98
C ASN A 98 17.37 8.62 6.49
N ASP A 99 16.36 8.71 5.63
CA ASP A 99 16.49 8.80 4.16
C ASP A 99 17.06 7.54 3.46
N GLU A 100 17.32 6.46 4.19
CA GLU A 100 17.65 5.16 3.62
C GLU A 100 16.41 4.28 3.46
N VAL A 101 16.28 3.62 2.31
CA VAL A 101 15.22 2.64 2.07
C VAL A 101 15.61 1.31 2.70
N LEU A 102 14.83 0.89 3.69
CA LEU A 102 15.01 -0.38 4.40
C LEU A 102 14.41 -1.57 3.65
N GLY A 103 13.35 -1.34 2.87
CA GLY A 103 12.70 -2.40 2.10
C GLY A 103 11.51 -1.92 1.27
N TYR A 104 11.16 -2.75 0.29
CA TYR A 104 9.98 -2.58 -0.57
C TYR A 104 9.02 -3.73 -0.33
N SER A 105 7.73 -3.46 -0.37
CA SER A 105 6.71 -4.50 -0.29
C SER A 105 6.60 -5.29 -1.58
N ASP A 106 6.05 -6.49 -1.48
CA ASP A 106 5.41 -7.15 -2.62
C ASP A 106 4.21 -6.30 -3.06
N GLU A 107 3.85 -6.41 -4.32
CA GLU A 107 2.73 -5.69 -4.89
C GLU A 107 1.44 -6.50 -4.74
N ASN A 108 0.33 -5.80 -4.59
CA ASN A 108 -0.98 -6.42 -4.55
C ASN A 108 -1.90 -5.79 -5.60
N THR A 109 -2.29 -6.58 -6.59
CA THR A 109 -3.14 -6.15 -7.71
C THR A 109 -4.61 -6.50 -7.43
N TYR A 110 -5.48 -5.54 -7.71
CA TYR A 110 -6.91 -5.63 -7.55
C TYR A 110 -7.62 -5.32 -8.86
N SER A 111 -8.68 -6.06 -9.17
CA SER A 111 -9.68 -5.64 -10.15
C SER A 111 -10.61 -4.60 -9.53
N VAL A 112 -11.05 -3.63 -10.32
CA VAL A 112 -12.01 -2.60 -9.89
C VAL A 112 -13.37 -2.89 -10.51
N SER A 113 -14.40 -3.02 -9.68
CA SER A 113 -15.79 -3.08 -10.13
C SER A 113 -16.48 -1.74 -9.91
N ARG A 114 -17.33 -1.34 -10.87
CA ARG A 114 -18.09 -0.08 -10.80
C ARG A 114 -19.40 -0.26 -10.04
#